data_AF-A0A7W8HZP1-F1
#
_entry.id   AF-A0A7W8HZP1-F1
#
_cell.length_a   1.000
_cell.length_b   1.000
_cell.length_c   1.000
_cell.angle_alpha   90.00
_cell.angle_beta   90.00
_cell.angle_gamma   90.00
#
_symmetry.space_group_name_H-M   'P 1'
#
loop_
_entity.id
_entity.type
_entity.pdbx_description
1 polymer ?
#
loop_
_entity_poly.entity_id
_entity_poly.type
_entity_poly.pdbx_seq_one_letter_code
_entity_poly.pdbx_strand_id
1 'polypeptide(L)' 'MNGPPNDFDEEAAVFDAEAEAAADAAFDAATDRGLADAEAGRFVSHEAVKRWLLSWGTENPLPPPKCGE' A
#
# COMPACT_ATOMS: atom_id res chain seq x y z
N MET A 1 48.89 -7.09 26.28
CA MET A 1 47.49 -7.05 26.70
C MET A 1 46.66 -7.34 25.47
N ASN A 2 46.18 -8.57 25.33
CA ASN A 2 45.18 -8.87 24.31
C ASN A 2 43.84 -8.78 25.04
N GLY A 3 43.08 -7.72 24.74
CA GLY A 3 41.73 -7.56 25.27
C GLY A 3 40.87 -8.76 24.89
N PRO A 4 39.79 -9.04 25.65
CA PRO A 4 38.87 -10.11 25.27
C PRO A 4 38.42 -9.88 23.82
N PRO A 5 38.25 -10.94 23.01
CA PRO A 5 37.64 -10.79 21.70
C PRO A 5 36.29 -10.09 21.93
N ASN A 6 36.08 -8.99 21.22
CA ASN A 6 34.78 -8.33 21.25
C ASN A 6 33.79 -9.33 20.63
N ASP A 7 32.95 -9.96 21.46
CA ASP A 7 31.83 -10.81 21.05
C ASP A 7 30.69 -10.01 20.37
N PHE A 8 30.98 -8.80 19.88
CA PHE A 8 30.02 -7.86 19.27
C PHE A 8 30.12 -7.79 17.74
N ASP A 9 30.98 -8.59 17.11
CA ASP A 9 31.11 -8.58 15.65
C ASP A 9 29.98 -9.34 14.91
N GLU A 10 29.02 -9.94 15.63
CA GLU A 10 27.91 -10.70 15.05
C GLU A 10 26.58 -10.50 15.81
N GLU A 11 26.27 -9.29 16.26
CA GLU A 11 24.85 -8.97 16.50
C GLU A 11 24.17 -8.86 15.15
N ALA A 12 23.45 -9.92 14.74
CA ALA A 12 22.51 -9.85 13.63
C ALA A 12 21.75 -8.52 13.76
N ALA A 13 21.93 -7.63 12.78
CA ALA A 13 21.29 -6.33 12.81
C ALA A 13 19.82 -6.54 13.17
N VAL A 14 19.34 -5.82 14.18
CA VAL A 14 17.96 -5.93 14.71
C VAL A 14 16.91 -5.84 13.60
N PHE A 15 17.29 -5.28 12.44
CA PHE A 15 16.56 -5.30 11.20
C PHE A 15 17.38 -5.99 10.10
N ASP A 16 16.77 -6.98 9.47
CA ASP A 16 17.29 -7.62 8.26
C ASP A 16 17.21 -6.60 7.10
N ALA A 17 18.38 -6.09 6.71
CA ALA A 17 18.50 -5.08 5.66
C ALA A 17 18.02 -5.60 4.29
N GLU A 18 18.12 -6.90 4.03
CA GLU A 18 17.64 -7.51 2.79
C GLU A 18 16.11 -7.55 2.78
N ALA A 19 15.51 -7.89 3.94
CA ALA A 19 14.06 -7.87 4.11
C ALA A 19 13.48 -6.45 3.99
N GLU A 20 14.15 -5.44 4.54
CA GLU A 20 13.76 -4.02 4.41
C GLU A 20 13.82 -3.56 2.95
N ALA A 21 14.93 -3.82 2.25
CA ALA A 21 15.06 -3.48 0.84
C ALA A 21 14.00 -4.16 -0.06
N ALA A 22 13.63 -5.41 0.26
CA ALA A 22 12.54 -6.10 -0.43
C ALA A 22 11.17 -5.46 -0.16
N ALA A 23 10.93 -4.97 1.06
CA ALA A 23 9.70 -4.27 1.42
C ALA A 23 9.58 -2.93 0.68
N ASP A 24 10.66 -2.15 0.61
CA ASP A 24 10.71 -0.89 -0.14
C ASP A 24 10.43 -1.12 -1.63
N ALA A 25 11.11 -2.09 -2.24
CA ALA A 25 10.88 -2.43 -3.65
C ALA A 25 9.43 -2.86 -3.93
N ALA A 26 8.79 -3.58 -2.99
CA ALA A 26 7.39 -3.97 -3.10
C ALA A 26 6.44 -2.77 -2.96
N PHE A 27 6.77 -1.81 -2.09
CA PHE A 27 6.01 -0.57 -1.93
C PHE A 27 6.08 0.31 -3.18
N ASP A 28 7.28 0.48 -3.75
CA ASP A 28 7.49 1.24 -4.99
C ASP A 28 6.72 0.60 -6.15
N ALA A 29 6.82 -0.72 -6.33
CA ALA A 29 6.09 -1.44 -7.36
C ALA A 29 4.56 -1.33 -7.20
N ALA A 30 4.05 -1.31 -5.97
CA ALA A 30 2.64 -1.09 -5.69
C ALA A 30 2.20 0.35 -6.03
N THR A 31 3.05 1.33 -5.75
CA THR A 31 2.82 2.74 -6.07
C THR A 31 2.76 2.97 -7.58
N ASP A 32 3.73 2.45 -8.32
CA ASP A 32 3.78 2.55 -9.79
C ASP A 32 2.55 1.94 -10.45
N ARG A 33 2.12 0.77 -9.94
CA ARG A 33 0.88 0.13 -10.40
C ARG A 33 -0.34 1.01 -10.13
N GLY A 34 -0.43 1.60 -8.93
CA GLY A 34 -1.52 2.50 -8.58
C GLY A 34 -1.59 3.73 -9.49
N LEU A 35 -0.44 4.29 -9.84
CA LEU A 35 -0.38 5.41 -10.78
C LEU A 35 -0.83 5.00 -12.19
N ALA A 36 -0.37 3.84 -12.68
CA ALA A 36 -0.79 3.30 -13.97
C ALA A 36 -2.30 2.94 -14.00
N ASP A 37 -2.87 2.48 -12.88
CA ASP A 37 -4.31 2.28 -12.73
C ASP A 37 -5.07 3.62 -12.82
N ALA A 38 -4.56 4.67 -12.15
CA ALA A 38 -5.15 6.01 -12.20
C ALA A 38 -5.11 6.62 -13.61
N GLU A 39 -3.97 6.56 -14.29
CA GLU A 39 -3.80 7.05 -15.68
C GLU A 39 -4.73 6.31 -16.66
N ALA A 40 -4.93 5.01 -16.45
CA ALA A 40 -5.83 4.21 -17.27
C ALA A 40 -7.31 4.35 -16.89
N GLY A 41 -7.66 5.23 -15.94
CA GLY A 41 -9.04 5.43 -15.48
C GLY A 41 -9.62 4.24 -14.70
N ARG A 42 -8.78 3.35 -14.17
CA ARG A 42 -9.18 2.22 -13.32
C ARG A 42 -9.40 2.65 -11.86
N PHE A 43 -10.16 3.73 -11.68
CA PHE A 43 -10.59 4.22 -10.38
C PHE A 43 -12.07 4.64 -10.44
N VAL A 44 -12.71 4.68 -9.27
CA VAL A 44 -14.06 5.21 -9.11
C VAL A 44 -13.96 6.66 -8.62
N SER A 45 -14.72 7.57 -9.22
CA SER A 45 -14.73 8.97 -8.77
C SER A 45 -15.28 9.11 -7.34
N HIS A 46 -14.79 10.12 -6.62
CA HIS A 46 -15.31 10.46 -5.28
C HIS A 46 -16.82 10.65 -5.29
N GLU A 47 -17.36 11.36 -6.29
CA GLU A 47 -18.79 11.65 -6.39
C GLU A 47 -19.64 10.38 -6.60
N ALA A 48 -19.15 9.42 -7.40
CA ALA A 48 -19.84 8.14 -7.57
C ALA A 48 -19.87 7.33 -6.27
N VAL A 49 -18.75 7.25 -5.53
CA VAL A 49 -18.69 6.60 -4.21
C VAL A 49 -19.61 7.28 -3.21
N LYS A 50 -19.59 8.62 -3.14
CA LYS A 50 -20.43 9.40 -2.23
C LYS A 50 -21.91 9.17 -2.49
N ARG A 51 -22.34 9.22 -3.76
CA ARG A 51 -23.75 8.98 -4.15
C ARG A 51 -24.19 7.58 -3.73
N TRP A 52 -23.35 6.58 -3.96
CA TRP A 52 -23.61 5.21 -3.54
C TRP A 52 -23.75 5.09 -2.03
N LEU A 53 -22.82 5.62 -1.24
CA LEU A 53 -22.87 5.55 0.22
C LEU A 53 -24.10 6.28 0.79
N LEU A 54 -24.47 7.44 0.24
CA LEU A 54 -25.65 8.18 0.67
C LEU A 54 -26.97 7.45 0.38
N SER A 55 -26.99 6.58 -0.63
CA SER A 55 -28.19 5.81 -0.97
C SER A 55 -28.52 4.70 0.04
N TRP A 56 -27.55 4.25 0.83
CA TRP A 56 -27.73 3.15 1.78
C TRP A 56 -28.75 3.45 2.89
N GLY A 57 -28.96 4.73 3.20
CA GLY A 57 -29.94 5.18 4.19
C GLY A 57 -31.34 5.45 3.61
N THR A 58 -31.60 5.06 2.36
CA THR A 58 -32.86 5.36 1.65
C THR A 58 -33.61 4.07 1.28
N GLU A 59 -34.87 4.19 0.88
CA GLU A 59 -35.68 3.05 0.41
C GLU A 59 -35.16 2.42 -0.89
N ASN A 60 -34.25 3.09 -1.61
CA ASN A 60 -33.70 2.61 -2.87
C ASN A 60 -32.16 2.72 -2.89
N PRO A 61 -31.44 1.78 -2.27
CA PRO A 61 -29.98 1.74 -2.31
C PRO A 61 -29.48 1.52 -3.74
N LEU A 62 -28.48 2.29 -4.13
CA LEU A 62 -27.82 2.20 -5.43
C LEU A 62 -26.84 1.02 -5.45
N PRO A 63 -26.57 0.42 -6.62
CA PRO A 63 -25.52 -0.57 -6.76
C PRO A 63 -24.13 0.07 -6.56
N PRO A 64 -23.10 -0.73 -6.20
CA PRO A 64 -21.73 -0.26 -6.14
C PRO A 64 -21.28 0.35 -7.48
N PRO A 65 -20.61 1.53 -7.45
CA PRO A 65 -20.16 2.20 -8.66
C PRO A 65 -18.99 1.46 -9.31
N LYS A 66 -18.82 1.66 -10.63
CA LYS A 66 -17.76 1.04 -11.43
C LYS A 66 -16.66 2.03 -11.79
N CYS A 67 -15.49 1.52 -12.20
CA CYS A 67 -14.42 2.39 -12.67
C CYS A 67 -14.89 3.21 -13.89
N GLY A 68 -14.49 4.49 -13.93
CA GLY A 68 -14.88 5.42 -14.98
C GLY A 68 -16.28 6.07 -14.83
N GLU A 69 -17.01 5.79 -13.73
CA GLU A 69 -18.27 6.45 -13.36
C GLU A 69 -18.10 7.70 -12.46
#